data_AF-M1B287-F1
#
_entry.id   AF-M1B287-F1
#
_cell.length_a   1.000
_cell.length_b   1.000
_cell.length_c   1.000
_cell.angle_alpha   90.00
_cell.angle_beta   90.00
_cell.angle_gamma   90.00
#
_symmetry.space_group_name_H-M   'P 1'
#
loop_
_entity.id
_entity.type
_entity.pdbx_description
1 polymer ?
#
loop_
_entity_poly.entity_id
_entity_poly.type
_entity_poly.pdbx_seq_one_letter_code
_entity_poly.pdbx_strand_id
1 'polypeptide(L)'
;MTLEDAAKDLHVSRATLKRIRKVYGITRWPHHKTRKINVHVSQGISFQGAEPYVVDQQCVALSQEKGTDYLGNKRSPATGVSCDSGMTLKVTYRGDIIKFQLSLSSTRVELEGEVEKRLNISLQRFSIKYRDEDNEWILITTDSNLRDGMHSLRLLGRTTMRLRVTPKAAT
;
A
#
# COMPACT_ATOMS: atom_id res chain seq x y z
N MET A 1 6.09 16.27 16.07
CA MET A 1 6.28 16.38 14.62
C MET A 1 5.25 15.51 13.91
N THR A 2 4.17 16.13 13.46
CA THR A 2 3.14 15.54 12.58
C THR A 2 3.63 15.51 11.13
N LEU A 3 2.83 14.95 10.21
CA LEU A 3 3.10 15.05 8.78
C LEU A 3 2.86 16.49 8.28
N GLU A 4 1.97 17.22 8.94
CA GLU A 4 1.66 18.62 8.72
C GLU A 4 2.83 19.52 9.14
N ASP A 5 3.48 19.23 10.27
CA ASP A 5 4.66 19.97 10.74
C ASP A 5 5.84 19.72 9.79
N ALA A 6 6.11 18.46 9.43
CA ALA A 6 7.17 18.10 8.50
C ALA A 6 6.98 18.72 7.11
N ALA A 7 5.72 18.86 6.65
CA ALA A 7 5.42 19.53 5.38
C ALA A 7 5.71 21.04 5.44
N LYS A 8 5.39 21.71 6.57
CA LYS A 8 5.71 23.13 6.79
C LYS A 8 7.21 23.38 6.87
N ASP A 9 7.90 22.58 7.68
CA ASP A 9 9.34 22.64 7.95
C ASP A 9 10.17 22.48 6.67
N LEU A 10 9.76 21.52 5.81
CA LEU A 10 10.35 21.30 4.48
C LEU A 10 9.78 22.22 3.39
N HIS A 11 8.93 23.20 3.73
CA HIS A 11 8.28 24.15 2.81
C HIS A 11 7.55 23.49 1.59
N VAL A 12 7.00 22.29 1.77
CA VAL A 12 6.31 21.52 0.71
C VAL A 12 4.83 21.25 1.04
N SER A 13 4.03 20.98 0.00
CA SER A 13 2.65 20.52 0.23
C SER A 13 2.63 19.13 0.90
N ARG A 14 1.60 18.84 1.71
CA ARG A 14 1.35 17.50 2.28
C ARG A 14 1.35 16.40 1.20
N ALA A 15 0.84 16.70 0.00
CA ALA A 15 0.81 15.77 -1.14
C ALA A 15 2.22 15.53 -1.72
N THR A 16 3.06 16.57 -1.81
CA THR A 16 4.48 16.45 -2.20
C THR A 16 5.22 15.57 -1.19
N LEU A 17 5.05 15.82 0.11
CA LEU A 17 5.69 15.02 1.15
C LEU A 17 5.19 13.56 1.16
N LYS A 18 3.87 13.32 0.99
CA LYS A 18 3.31 11.97 0.79
C LYS A 18 3.95 11.26 -0.43
N ARG A 19 4.19 11.96 -1.54
CA ARG A 19 4.84 11.41 -2.74
C ARG A 19 6.31 11.06 -2.47
N ILE A 20 7.09 11.95 -1.86
CA ILE A 20 8.49 11.71 -1.48
C ILE A 20 8.59 10.52 -0.51
N ARG A 21 7.80 10.53 0.56
CA ARG A 21 7.68 9.44 1.55
C ARG A 21 7.46 8.07 0.90
N LYS A 22 6.68 8.02 -0.18
CA LYS A 22 6.40 6.79 -0.94
C LYS A 22 7.58 6.32 -1.79
N VAL A 23 8.30 7.24 -2.44
CA VAL A 23 9.54 6.94 -3.21
C VAL A 23 10.60 6.33 -2.30
N TYR A 24 10.75 6.85 -1.08
CA TYR A 24 11.69 6.34 -0.07
C TYR A 24 11.13 5.20 0.81
N GLY A 25 9.96 4.63 0.49
CA GLY A 25 9.39 3.47 1.19
C GLY A 25 9.02 3.69 2.67
N ILE A 26 8.93 4.94 3.15
CA ILE A 26 8.71 5.27 4.57
C ILE A 26 7.25 5.00 4.94
N THR A 27 6.95 3.78 5.35
CA THR A 27 5.56 3.28 5.51
C THR A 27 4.77 3.95 6.63
N ARG A 28 5.41 4.47 7.69
CA ARG A 28 4.72 5.09 8.84
C ARG A 28 5.47 6.33 9.37
N TRP A 29 4.73 7.42 9.57
CA TRP A 29 5.22 8.61 10.27
C TRP A 29 4.95 8.47 11.78
N PRO A 30 5.81 8.98 12.70
CA PRO A 30 5.58 8.90 14.14
C PRO A 30 4.24 9.51 14.56
N HIS A 31 3.32 8.65 15.03
CA HIS A 31 1.99 9.05 15.45
C HIS A 31 2.02 9.58 16.90
N HIS A 32 1.70 10.86 17.07
CA HIS A 32 1.85 11.56 18.34
C HIS A 32 0.76 11.16 19.36
N LYS A 33 1.06 10.19 20.24
CA LYS A 33 0.41 10.13 21.55
C LYS A 33 1.29 9.46 22.61
N THR A 34 2.47 10.03 22.83
CA THR A 34 3.23 9.80 24.07
C THR A 34 2.41 10.27 25.26
N ARG A 35 1.62 9.36 25.84
CA ARG A 35 1.28 9.46 27.26
C ARG A 35 2.62 9.56 28.00
N LYS A 36 2.82 10.62 28.78
CA LYS A 36 3.96 10.70 29.69
C LYS A 36 3.76 9.62 30.76
N ILE A 37 4.37 8.46 30.56
CA ILE A 37 4.54 7.50 31.64
C ILE A 37 5.69 8.06 32.48
N ASN A 38 5.36 8.61 33.65
CA ASN A 38 6.36 8.95 34.65
C ASN A 38 6.88 7.64 35.26
N VAL A 39 7.74 6.94 34.52
CA VAL A 39 8.52 5.82 35.05
C VAL A 39 9.49 6.42 36.07
N HIS A 40 9.29 6.12 37.35
CA HIS A 40 10.27 6.45 38.38
C HIS A 40 11.57 5.71 38.05
N VAL A 41 12.68 6.44 37.99
CA VAL A 41 14.01 5.84 37.83
C VAL A 41 14.40 5.13 39.12
N SER A 42 14.56 3.81 39.02
CA SER A 42 15.31 3.00 39.97
C SER A 42 16.59 2.52 39.27
N GLN A 43 17.73 2.53 39.97
CA GLN A 43 19.05 2.36 39.32
C GLN A 43 19.40 0.90 38.96
N GLY A 44 20.36 0.75 38.04
CA GLY A 44 20.91 -0.53 37.58
C GLY A 44 20.31 -0.98 36.24
N ILE A 45 21.05 -1.62 35.33
CA ILE A 45 22.41 -2.21 35.42
C ILE A 45 23.25 -1.74 34.22
N SER A 46 24.55 -1.53 34.42
CA SER A 46 25.51 -1.25 33.35
C SER A 46 26.11 -2.56 32.81
N PHE A 47 26.26 -2.67 31.49
CA PHE A 47 27.32 -3.47 30.87
C PHE A 47 27.85 -2.78 29.61
N GLN A 48 29.18 -2.75 29.49
CA GLN A 48 29.90 -2.23 28.33
C GLN A 48 30.17 -3.36 27.33
N GLY A 49 30.22 -3.04 26.04
CA GLY A 49 30.55 -4.00 24.98
C GLY A 49 30.31 -3.39 23.61
N ALA A 50 31.37 -2.86 23.00
CA ALA A 50 31.33 -2.25 21.68
C ALA A 50 32.36 -2.90 20.74
N GLU A 51 32.12 -2.71 19.44
CA GLU A 51 32.99 -3.01 18.30
C GLU A 51 33.23 -4.48 17.87
N PRO A 52 33.50 -4.75 16.57
CA PRO A 52 33.35 -3.90 15.39
C PRO A 52 32.51 -4.53 14.24
N TYR A 53 32.29 -3.75 13.19
CA TYR A 53 31.63 -4.13 11.94
C TYR A 53 32.58 -4.92 11.02
N VAL A 54 32.07 -5.97 10.34
CA VAL A 54 32.74 -6.55 9.15
C VAL A 54 31.68 -6.89 8.09
N VAL A 55 31.97 -6.57 6.84
CA VAL A 55 31.15 -6.90 5.66
C VAL A 55 31.83 -8.07 4.93
N ASP A 56 31.05 -9.06 4.47
CA ASP A 56 31.29 -9.66 3.15
C ASP A 56 30.04 -10.37 2.58
N GLN A 57 30.20 -10.95 1.39
CA GLN A 57 29.17 -11.11 0.37
C GLN A 57 28.63 -12.56 0.24
N GLN A 58 27.45 -12.66 -0.37
CA GLN A 58 27.04 -13.74 -1.29
C GLN A 58 26.60 -15.11 -0.69
N CYS A 59 25.33 -15.46 -0.95
CA CYS A 59 24.73 -16.74 -0.54
C CYS A 59 24.98 -17.86 -1.57
N VAL A 60 25.43 -19.03 -1.10
CA VAL A 60 25.49 -20.30 -1.86
C VAL A 60 24.92 -21.42 -0.95
N ALA A 61 24.45 -22.54 -1.52
CA ALA A 61 23.49 -23.47 -0.89
C ALA A 61 24.10 -24.71 -0.19
N LEU A 62 23.20 -25.56 0.36
CA LEU A 62 23.38 -26.87 1.04
C LEU A 62 23.67 -26.75 2.56
N SER A 63 22.81 -27.24 3.48
CA SER A 63 22.48 -28.65 3.84
C SER A 63 23.63 -29.32 4.62
N GLN A 64 23.50 -29.99 5.79
CA GLN A 64 22.40 -30.68 6.51
C GLN A 64 22.83 -30.84 8.02
N GLU A 65 22.12 -31.39 9.04
CA GLU A 65 20.77 -31.96 9.29
C GLU A 65 20.50 -32.11 10.84
N LYS A 66 19.29 -32.59 11.23
CA LYS A 66 18.86 -33.19 12.54
C LYS A 66 18.79 -32.29 13.80
N GLY A 67 17.84 -32.49 14.74
CA GLY A 67 16.75 -33.48 14.81
C GLY A 67 15.76 -33.28 15.99
N THR A 68 14.94 -34.30 16.28
CA THR A 68 13.93 -34.43 17.37
C THR A 68 12.63 -33.59 17.28
N ASP A 69 11.75 -34.01 16.38
CA ASP A 69 10.41 -34.58 16.65
C ASP A 69 9.51 -33.99 17.75
N TYR A 70 8.25 -33.65 17.39
CA TYR A 70 7.04 -34.28 17.97
C TYR A 70 5.80 -34.03 17.09
N LEU A 71 4.72 -34.78 17.35
CA LEU A 71 3.66 -35.15 16.40
C LEU A 71 2.62 -34.06 16.06
N GLY A 72 2.33 -33.88 14.76
CA GLY A 72 0.94 -33.88 14.28
C GLY A 72 0.31 -32.60 13.72
N ASN A 73 0.43 -32.38 12.40
CA ASN A 73 -0.70 -31.85 11.61
C ASN A 73 -0.63 -32.28 10.12
N LYS A 74 -1.73 -32.80 9.56
CA LYS A 74 -1.83 -33.14 8.13
C LYS A 74 -2.55 -32.02 7.39
N ARG A 75 -1.82 -31.14 6.69
CA ARG A 75 -2.41 -30.17 5.75
C ARG A 75 -1.61 -30.06 4.46
N SER A 76 -2.22 -30.60 3.40
CA SER A 76 -2.18 -30.27 1.96
C SER A 76 -0.86 -29.89 1.27
N PRO A 77 -0.65 -30.30 -0.01
CA PRO A 77 0.54 -29.94 -0.76
C PRO A 77 0.66 -28.43 -0.99
N ALA A 78 1.89 -27.98 -1.21
CA ALA A 78 2.20 -26.61 -1.61
C ALA A 78 1.80 -26.33 -3.07
N THR A 79 0.49 -26.29 -3.33
CA THR A 79 -0.03 -25.63 -4.54
C THR A 79 0.38 -24.16 -4.46
N GLY A 80 1.17 -23.69 -5.44
CA GLY A 80 1.53 -22.28 -5.54
C GLY A 80 0.27 -21.44 -5.73
N VAL A 81 -0.23 -20.84 -4.65
CA VAL A 81 -1.38 -19.94 -4.70
C VAL A 81 -0.94 -18.70 -5.47
N SER A 82 -1.41 -18.59 -6.72
CA SER A 82 -1.35 -17.34 -7.47
C SER A 82 -2.04 -16.28 -6.62
N CYS A 83 -1.27 -15.28 -6.18
CA CYS A 83 -1.75 -14.23 -5.28
C CYS A 83 -2.74 -13.25 -5.95
N ASP A 84 -3.15 -13.54 -7.18
CA ASP A 84 -4.16 -12.84 -7.97
C ASP A 84 -5.60 -13.11 -7.51
N SER A 85 -5.80 -13.12 -6.19
CA SER A 85 -7.08 -12.71 -5.63
C SER A 85 -7.33 -11.27 -6.09
N GLY A 86 -8.37 -11.05 -6.90
CA GLY A 86 -8.69 -9.74 -7.45
C GLY A 86 -9.13 -8.69 -6.41
N MET A 87 -9.01 -7.42 -6.77
CA MET A 87 -9.54 -6.29 -6.02
C MET A 87 -10.97 -5.97 -6.48
N THR A 88 -11.90 -5.77 -5.56
CA THR A 88 -13.26 -5.31 -5.92
C THR A 88 -13.26 -3.82 -6.18
N LEU A 89 -13.66 -3.40 -7.37
CA LEU A 89 -13.74 -2.00 -7.77
C LEU A 89 -15.19 -1.53 -7.68
N LYS A 90 -15.45 -0.51 -6.86
CA LYS A 90 -16.75 0.17 -6.75
C LYS A 90 -16.66 1.52 -7.48
N VAL A 91 -17.10 1.58 -8.72
CA VAL A 91 -17.00 2.77 -9.58
C VAL A 91 -18.30 3.57 -9.53
N THR A 92 -18.20 4.86 -9.26
CA THR A 92 -19.35 5.79 -9.17
C THR A 92 -19.32 6.79 -10.32
N TYR A 93 -20.42 6.92 -11.06
CA TYR A 93 -20.57 7.85 -12.17
C TYR A 93 -22.00 8.41 -12.20
N ARG A 94 -22.16 9.74 -12.24
CA ARG A 94 -23.44 10.49 -12.22
C ARG A 94 -24.44 10.22 -11.06
N GLY A 95 -24.22 9.18 -10.27
CA GLY A 95 -25.10 8.70 -9.19
C GLY A 95 -25.10 7.17 -9.16
N ASP A 96 -25.00 6.57 -10.34
CA ASP A 96 -24.91 5.13 -10.57
C ASP A 96 -23.60 4.53 -10.03
N ILE A 97 -23.69 3.25 -9.65
CA ILE A 97 -22.61 2.49 -9.02
C ILE A 97 -22.51 1.12 -9.69
N ILE A 98 -21.44 0.92 -10.47
CA ILE A 98 -21.07 -0.42 -10.93
C ILE A 98 -20.05 -1.06 -9.98
N LYS A 99 -20.05 -2.39 -9.94
CA LYS A 99 -19.07 -3.20 -9.22
C LYS A 99 -18.52 -4.29 -10.14
N PHE A 100 -17.22 -4.53 -10.07
CA PHE A 100 -16.55 -5.67 -10.72
C PHE A 100 -15.27 -6.00 -9.95
N GLN A 101 -14.62 -7.11 -10.30
CA GLN A 101 -13.28 -7.45 -9.80
C GLN A 101 -12.23 -7.20 -10.89
N LEU A 102 -11.04 -6.80 -10.48
CA LEU A 102 -9.88 -6.58 -11.36
C LEU A 102 -8.64 -7.22 -10.72
N SER A 103 -7.75 -7.81 -11.53
CA SER A 103 -6.49 -8.41 -11.06
C SER A 103 -5.62 -7.38 -10.32
N LEU A 104 -4.80 -7.81 -9.36
CA LEU A 104 -3.79 -6.90 -8.77
C LEU A 104 -2.67 -6.54 -9.75
N SER A 105 -2.46 -7.39 -10.77
CA SER A 105 -1.51 -7.19 -11.87
C SER A 105 -2.07 -6.37 -13.04
N SER A 106 -3.38 -6.07 -13.03
CA SER A 106 -4.05 -5.41 -14.16
C SER A 106 -3.54 -4.01 -14.47
N THR A 107 -3.68 -3.65 -15.75
CA THR A 107 -3.32 -2.34 -16.29
C THR A 107 -4.46 -1.33 -16.18
N ARG A 108 -4.11 -0.05 -16.35
CA ARG A 108 -5.07 1.05 -16.53
C ARG A 108 -5.93 0.83 -17.78
N VAL A 109 -5.40 0.22 -18.84
CA VAL A 109 -6.16 -0.03 -20.08
C VAL A 109 -7.30 -1.03 -19.84
N GLU A 110 -7.05 -2.10 -19.09
CA GLU A 110 -8.08 -3.08 -18.72
C GLU A 110 -9.15 -2.46 -17.80
N LEU A 111 -8.73 -1.64 -16.83
CA LEU A 111 -9.64 -0.86 -15.99
C LEU A 111 -10.52 0.07 -16.83
N GLU A 112 -9.93 0.80 -17.78
CA GLU A 112 -10.66 1.75 -18.61
C GLU A 112 -11.65 1.03 -19.53
N GLY A 113 -11.24 -0.06 -20.20
CA GLY A 113 -12.12 -0.88 -21.03
C GLY A 113 -13.31 -1.49 -20.28
N GLU A 114 -13.10 -2.05 -19.07
CA GLU A 114 -14.21 -2.57 -18.25
C GLU A 114 -15.14 -1.46 -17.73
N VAL A 115 -14.65 -0.23 -17.53
CA VAL A 115 -15.49 0.92 -17.16
C VAL A 115 -16.27 1.46 -18.36
N GLU A 116 -15.67 1.58 -19.54
CA GLU A 116 -16.36 1.98 -20.78
C GLU A 116 -17.50 1.01 -21.10
N LYS A 117 -17.19 -0.29 -21.14
CA LYS A 117 -18.13 -1.40 -21.42
C LYS A 117 -19.31 -1.48 -20.45
N ARG A 118 -19.09 -1.17 -19.16
CA ARG A 118 -20.14 -1.27 -18.11
C ARG A 118 -20.95 0.00 -17.91
N LEU A 119 -20.43 1.17 -18.30
CA LEU A 119 -21.14 2.45 -18.21
C LEU A 119 -21.68 2.95 -19.57
N ASN A 120 -21.29 2.31 -20.68
CA ASN A 120 -21.56 2.73 -22.05
C ASN A 120 -21.14 4.19 -22.32
N ILE A 121 -19.89 4.52 -21.97
CA ILE A 121 -19.27 5.85 -22.18
C ILE A 121 -17.90 5.70 -22.84
N SER A 122 -17.44 6.75 -23.54
CA SER A 122 -16.04 6.84 -23.98
C SER A 122 -15.23 7.67 -22.98
N LEU A 123 -14.25 7.04 -22.31
CA LEU A 123 -13.36 7.64 -21.32
C LEU A 123 -12.32 8.60 -21.91
N GLN A 124 -12.23 8.73 -23.24
CA GLN A 124 -11.44 9.78 -23.89
C GLN A 124 -11.72 11.16 -23.28
N ARG A 125 -12.99 11.45 -22.95
CA ARG A 125 -13.46 12.70 -22.31
C ARG A 125 -13.55 12.67 -20.78
N PHE A 126 -13.17 11.57 -20.11
CA PHE A 126 -13.30 11.41 -18.66
C PHE A 126 -11.98 11.04 -17.97
N SER A 127 -11.99 11.10 -16.65
CA SER A 127 -10.88 10.82 -15.74
C SER A 127 -11.37 9.90 -14.64
N ILE A 128 -10.59 8.86 -14.33
CA ILE A 128 -10.85 7.96 -13.20
C ILE A 128 -10.02 8.43 -12.00
N LYS A 129 -10.68 8.59 -10.84
CA LYS A 129 -10.02 8.91 -9.57
C LYS A 129 -10.32 7.83 -8.55
N TYR A 130 -9.33 7.40 -7.77
CA TYR A 130 -9.55 6.54 -6.60
C TYR A 130 -9.69 7.37 -5.33
N ARG A 131 -10.35 6.81 -4.31
CA ARG A 131 -10.39 7.37 -2.96
C ARG A 131 -9.35 6.71 -2.07
N ASP A 132 -8.53 7.49 -1.38
CA ASP A 132 -7.47 7.02 -0.50
C ASP A 132 -7.89 6.91 0.98
N GLU A 133 -6.90 6.75 1.87
CA GLU A 133 -7.05 6.74 3.33
C GLU A 133 -7.63 8.05 3.89
N ASP A 134 -7.07 9.18 3.46
CA ASP A 134 -7.44 10.53 3.87
C ASP A 134 -8.80 10.97 3.29
N ASN A 135 -9.46 10.09 2.52
CA ASN A 135 -10.71 10.30 1.80
C ASN A 135 -10.60 11.24 0.58
N GLU A 136 -9.38 11.56 0.15
CA GLU A 136 -9.03 12.42 -0.99
C GLU A 136 -9.25 11.67 -2.33
N TRP A 137 -9.57 12.40 -3.41
CA TRP A 137 -9.82 11.82 -4.74
C TRP A 137 -8.59 11.95 -5.66
N ILE A 138 -7.75 10.91 -5.66
CA ILE A 138 -6.47 10.89 -6.36
C ILE A 138 -6.66 10.41 -7.81
N LEU A 139 -6.12 11.13 -8.78
CA LEU A 139 -6.21 10.82 -10.21
C LEU A 139 -5.37 9.59 -10.58
N ILE A 140 -5.93 8.70 -11.39
CA ILE A 140 -5.20 7.59 -12.03
C ILE A 140 -4.74 8.07 -13.40
N THR A 141 -3.43 8.22 -13.60
CA THR A 141 -2.82 8.50 -14.92
C THR A 141 -1.92 7.37 -15.41
N THR A 142 -1.35 6.57 -14.50
CA THR A 142 -0.42 5.47 -14.80
C THR A 142 -0.81 4.18 -14.09
N ASP A 143 -0.35 3.04 -14.61
CA ASP A 143 -0.52 1.72 -14.01
C ASP A 143 0.08 1.65 -12.61
N SER A 144 1.21 2.34 -12.38
CA SER A 144 1.79 2.49 -11.05
C SER A 144 0.81 3.14 -10.07
N ASN A 145 0.08 4.19 -10.47
CA ASN A 145 -0.90 4.82 -9.57
C ASN A 145 -2.08 3.89 -9.24
N LEU A 146 -2.53 3.09 -10.22
CA LEU A 146 -3.56 2.07 -10.04
C LEU A 146 -3.09 0.98 -9.07
N ARG A 147 -1.98 0.31 -9.40
CA ARG A 147 -1.40 -0.80 -8.65
C ARG A 147 -1.00 -0.38 -7.23
N ASP A 148 -0.41 0.80 -7.05
CA ASP A 148 -0.09 1.34 -5.73
C ASP A 148 -1.35 1.55 -4.87
N GLY A 149 -2.45 2.05 -5.46
CA GLY A 149 -3.71 2.25 -4.76
C GLY A 149 -4.29 0.91 -4.29
N MET A 150 -4.25 -0.10 -5.16
CA MET A 150 -4.69 -1.47 -4.85
C MET A 150 -3.83 -2.11 -3.76
N HIS A 151 -2.50 -2.03 -3.84
CA HIS A 151 -1.59 -2.53 -2.81
C HIS A 151 -1.74 -1.80 -1.48
N SER A 152 -1.88 -0.48 -1.48
CA SER A 152 -2.07 0.31 -0.26
C SER A 152 -3.32 -0.16 0.49
N LEU A 153 -4.44 -0.29 -0.22
CA LEU A 153 -5.70 -0.78 0.34
C LEU A 153 -5.60 -2.25 0.80
N ARG A 154 -4.89 -3.11 0.05
CA ARG A 154 -4.58 -4.51 0.46
C ARG A 154 -3.82 -4.58 1.79
N LEU A 155 -2.78 -3.77 1.97
CA LEU A 155 -2.00 -3.68 3.22
C LEU A 155 -2.84 -3.18 4.41
N LEU A 156 -3.96 -2.50 4.14
CA LEU A 156 -4.94 -2.03 5.12
C LEU A 156 -6.11 -3.03 5.32
N GLY A 157 -5.99 -4.26 4.82
CA GLY A 157 -7.03 -5.30 4.89
C GLY A 157 -8.26 -5.03 4.02
N ARG A 158 -8.25 -4.01 3.16
CA ARG A 158 -9.39 -3.62 2.33
C ARG A 158 -9.38 -4.39 1.00
N THR A 159 -10.45 -5.14 0.75
CA THR A 159 -10.69 -5.85 -0.51
C THR A 159 -11.40 -4.98 -1.57
N THR A 160 -11.82 -3.76 -1.23
CA THR A 160 -12.60 -2.87 -2.09
C THR A 160 -11.91 -1.52 -2.29
N MET A 161 -11.68 -1.12 -3.54
CA MET A 161 -11.27 0.23 -3.93
C MET A 161 -12.48 1.02 -4.44
N ARG A 162 -12.61 2.27 -3.98
CA ARG A 162 -13.67 3.19 -4.44
C ARG A 162 -13.11 4.06 -5.57
N LEU A 163 -13.77 4.03 -6.72
CA LEU A 163 -13.45 4.83 -7.89
C LEU A 163 -14.58 5.82 -8.20
N ARG A 164 -14.24 6.96 -8.80
CA ARG A 164 -15.17 7.95 -9.35
C ARG A 164 -14.75 8.33 -10.76
N VAL A 165 -15.69 8.34 -11.68
CA VAL A 165 -15.51 8.87 -13.03
C VAL A 165 -15.96 10.34 -13.03
N THR A 166 -15.09 11.24 -13.47
CA THR A 166 -15.37 12.67 -13.64
C THR A 166 -15.01 13.11 -15.06
N PRO A 167 -15.77 14.03 -15.70
CA PRO A 167 -15.32 14.64 -16.95
C PRO A 167 -13.90 15.21 -16.81
N LYS A 168 -13.10 15.11 -17.87
CA LYS A 168 -11.92 15.98 -18.00
C LYS A 168 -12.42 17.42 -18.17
N ALA A 169 -11.69 18.40 -17.67
CA ALA A 169 -11.89 19.77 -18.12
C ALA A 169 -11.60 19.83 -19.63
N ALA A 170 -12.32 20.70 -20.35
CA ALA A 170 -11.84 21.12 -21.66
C ALA A 170 -10.60 21.98 -21.44
N THR A 171 -9.53 21.66 -22.16
CA THR A 171 -8.33 22.48 -22.32
C THR A 171 -8.45 23.25 -23.62
#